data_AF-A0AAV1B5K6-F1
#
_entry.id   AF-A0AAV1B5K6-F1
#
_cell.length_a   1.000
_cell.length_b   1.000
_cell.length_c   1.000
_cell.angle_alpha   90.00
_cell.angle_beta   90.00
_cell.angle_gamma   90.00
#
_symmetry.space_group_name_H-M   'P 1'
#
loop_
_entity.id
_entity.type
_entity.pdbx_description
1 polymer ?
#
loop_
_entity_poly.entity_id
_entity_poly.type
_entity_poly.pdbx_seq_one_letter_code
_entity_poly.pdbx_strand_id
1 'polypeptide(L)'
;MSKVTDIMYDLIHKAQSQDKSYISTLDVVEEKHSLSAHELFDGVDLATFLANLHQDIRNLKATLHAIDIVGHATEYVTDLVVGHGELWRLNKWYSLNSSKVIIATGFIASTRHNIPTTLKRDGSDFLAAIMAALFRARQVTIWTDVAGVYSVDPRKVSEVVILKTLSYREASKMSYFGANFLHPRTISPIIRYGIPVIIRNISIPLLLEQWYAILLILKMKI
;
A
#
# COMPACT_ATOMS: atom_id res chain seq x y z
N MET A 1 4.35 7.80 4.05
CA MET A 1 5.59 7.37 4.71
C MET A 1 5.99 6.03 4.11
N SER A 2 7.13 5.93 3.43
CA SER A 2 7.60 4.62 2.95
C SER A 2 7.97 3.75 4.16
N LYS A 3 7.71 2.44 4.06
CA LYS A 3 8.13 1.38 5.01
C LYS A 3 7.44 1.32 6.38
N VAL A 4 6.29 1.98 6.59
CA VAL A 4 5.55 1.83 7.87
C VAL A 4 5.14 0.37 8.09
N THR A 5 4.62 -0.29 7.05
CA THR A 5 4.27 -1.72 7.08
C THR A 5 5.46 -2.59 7.50
N ASP A 6 6.64 -2.35 6.94
CA ASP A 6 7.87 -3.09 7.29
C ASP A 6 8.26 -2.87 8.76
N ILE A 7 8.15 -1.62 9.24
CA ILE A 7 8.37 -1.30 10.65
C ILE A 7 7.36 -2.03 11.54
N MET A 8 6.10 -2.14 11.14
CA MET A 8 5.09 -2.89 11.92
C MET A 8 5.44 -4.38 12.02
N TYR A 9 5.94 -4.99 10.94
CA TYR A 9 6.45 -6.36 11.00
C TYR A 9 7.68 -6.49 11.91
N ASP A 10 8.61 -5.54 11.83
CA ASP A 10 9.79 -5.48 12.70
C ASP A 10 9.41 -5.34 14.19
N LEU A 11 8.42 -4.50 14.51
CA LEU A 11 7.88 -4.34 15.86
C LEU A 11 7.35 -5.66 16.42
N ILE A 12 6.60 -6.41 15.62
CA ILE A 12 6.09 -7.74 16.02
C ILE A 12 7.25 -8.69 16.27
N HIS A 13 8.22 -8.75 15.34
CA HIS A 13 9.37 -9.63 15.47
C HIS A 13 10.17 -9.32 16.75
N LYS A 14 10.46 -8.04 17.00
CA LYS A 14 11.15 -7.58 18.22
C LYS A 14 10.38 -7.92 19.49
N ALA A 15 9.06 -7.73 19.49
CA ALA A 15 8.22 -8.12 20.62
C ALA A 15 8.28 -9.64 20.84
N GLN A 16 8.17 -10.47 19.81
CA GLN A 16 8.28 -11.93 19.93
C GLN A 16 9.64 -12.38 20.47
N SER A 17 10.71 -11.69 20.08
CA SER A 17 12.07 -11.96 20.58
C SER A 17 12.38 -11.30 21.92
N GLN A 18 11.39 -10.68 22.58
CA GLN A 18 11.52 -9.96 23.85
C GLN A 18 12.53 -8.80 23.81
N ASP A 19 12.81 -8.28 22.62
CA ASP A 19 13.63 -7.08 22.43
C ASP A 19 12.79 -5.84 22.73
N LYS A 20 12.99 -5.26 23.92
CA LYS A 20 12.27 -4.06 24.38
C LYS A 20 12.46 -2.84 23.48
N SER A 21 13.38 -2.86 22.51
CA SER A 21 13.52 -1.79 21.51
C SER A 21 12.30 -1.62 20.61
N TYR A 22 11.33 -2.55 20.61
CA TYR A 22 10.04 -2.33 19.95
C TYR A 22 9.31 -1.09 20.51
N ILE A 23 9.52 -0.75 21.79
CA ILE A 23 8.88 0.42 22.41
C ILE A 23 9.39 1.71 21.77
N SER A 24 10.70 1.92 21.77
CA SER A 24 11.29 3.12 21.16
C SER A 24 11.08 3.16 19.65
N THR A 25 11.04 2.00 18.99
CA THR A 25 10.73 1.91 17.55
C THR A 25 9.29 2.37 17.28
N LEU A 26 8.32 2.04 18.14
CA LEU A 26 6.93 2.50 18.04
C LEU A 26 6.82 4.01 18.33
N ASP A 27 7.55 4.52 19.31
CA ASP A 27 7.56 5.95 19.65
C ASP A 27 8.06 6.80 18.44
N VAL A 28 9.05 6.30 17.67
CA VAL A 28 9.50 6.94 16.42
C VAL A 28 8.40 6.97 15.34
N VAL A 29 7.55 5.93 15.29
CA VAL A 29 6.42 5.88 14.36
C VAL A 29 5.37 6.93 14.75
N GLU A 30 5.08 7.06 16.05
CA GLU A 30 4.16 8.08 16.58
C GLU A 30 4.66 9.50 16.28
N GLU A 31 5.93 9.79 16.57
CA GLU A 31 6.54 11.10 16.32
C GLU A 31 6.43 11.49 14.84
N LYS A 32 6.78 10.59 13.93
CA LYS A 32 6.77 10.87 12.50
C LYS A 32 5.35 11.10 11.96
N HIS A 33 4.35 10.36 12.44
CA HIS A 33 2.94 10.61 12.08
C HIS A 33 2.43 11.93 12.69
N SER A 34 2.87 12.26 13.90
CA SER A 34 2.52 13.51 14.57
C SER A 34 3.08 14.71 13.80
N LEU A 35 4.35 14.67 13.39
CA LEU A 35 4.97 15.72 12.56
C LEU A 35 4.23 15.90 11.22
N SER A 36 3.95 14.80 10.50
CA SER A 36 3.17 14.88 9.27
C SER A 36 1.75 15.42 9.49
N ALA A 37 1.13 15.17 10.65
CA ALA A 37 -0.18 15.74 10.96
C ALA A 37 -0.12 17.25 11.14
N HIS A 38 0.93 17.78 11.80
CA HIS A 38 1.13 19.22 11.97
C HIS A 38 1.40 19.93 10.64
N GLU A 39 1.95 19.23 9.64
CA GLU A 39 2.14 19.78 8.29
C GLU A 39 0.84 19.82 7.46
N LEU A 40 -0.17 19.02 7.82
CA LEU A 40 -1.37 18.78 6.99
C LEU A 40 -2.67 19.32 7.59
N PHE A 41 -2.73 19.49 8.91
CA PHE A 41 -3.94 19.85 9.63
C PHE A 41 -3.66 20.97 10.65
N ASP A 42 -4.69 21.77 10.92
CA ASP A 42 -4.65 22.83 11.93
C ASP A 42 -5.87 22.74 12.88
N GLY A 43 -5.79 23.43 14.02
CA GLY A 43 -6.91 23.66 14.92
C GLY A 43 -7.57 22.38 15.46
N VAL A 44 -8.92 22.35 15.43
CA VAL A 44 -9.72 21.22 15.94
C VAL A 44 -9.43 19.94 15.18
N ASP A 45 -9.11 20.06 13.90
CA ASP A 45 -8.81 18.91 13.05
C ASP A 45 -7.50 18.24 13.45
N LEU A 46 -6.46 19.03 13.69
CA LEU A 46 -5.19 18.52 14.20
C LEU A 46 -5.37 17.85 15.57
N ALA A 47 -6.05 18.52 16.50
CA ALA A 47 -6.29 17.99 17.85
C ALA A 47 -7.03 16.65 17.82
N THR A 48 -8.07 16.54 16.98
CA THR A 48 -8.84 15.30 16.81
C THR A 48 -7.98 14.17 16.23
N PHE A 49 -7.14 14.48 15.23
CA PHE A 49 -6.26 13.49 14.62
C PHE A 49 -5.23 12.97 15.63
N LEU A 50 -4.55 13.87 16.34
CA LEU A 50 -3.53 13.51 17.34
C LEU A 50 -4.13 12.70 18.50
N ALA A 51 -5.35 13.03 18.95
CA ALA A 51 -6.03 12.26 19.98
C ALA A 51 -6.29 10.81 19.55
N ASN A 52 -6.75 10.61 18.31
CA ASN A 52 -6.95 9.27 17.73
C ASN A 52 -5.62 8.53 17.54
N LEU A 53 -4.59 9.21 17.02
CA LEU A 53 -3.26 8.64 16.85
C LEU A 53 -2.70 8.13 18.19
N HIS A 54 -2.73 8.96 19.24
CA HIS A 54 -2.26 8.56 20.57
C HIS A 54 -3.05 7.38 21.14
N GLN A 55 -4.37 7.31 20.87
CA GLN A 55 -5.18 6.15 21.30
C GLN A 55 -4.78 4.88 20.57
N ASP A 56 -4.56 4.96 19.26
CA ASP A 56 -4.13 3.81 18.45
C ASP A 56 -2.73 3.34 18.86
N ILE A 57 -1.80 4.26 19.13
CA ILE A 57 -0.46 3.94 19.62
C ILE A 57 -0.53 3.26 20.99
N ARG A 58 -1.37 3.72 21.92
CA ARG A 58 -1.61 3.03 23.20
C ARG A 58 -2.11 1.60 23.01
N ASN A 59 -3.08 1.40 22.11
CA ASN A 59 -3.63 0.07 21.81
C ASN A 59 -2.57 -0.85 21.21
N LEU A 60 -1.74 -0.34 20.29
CA LEU A 60 -0.62 -1.10 19.71
C LEU A 60 0.42 -1.46 20.76
N LYS A 61 0.78 -0.53 21.65
CA LYS A 61 1.74 -0.78 22.73
C LYS A 61 1.25 -1.89 23.67
N ALA A 62 -0.03 -1.88 24.02
CA ALA A 62 -0.63 -2.95 24.80
C ALA A 62 -0.60 -4.30 24.07
N THR A 63 -0.89 -4.30 22.75
CA THR A 63 -0.85 -5.52 21.92
C THR A 63 0.57 -6.07 21.79
N LEU A 64 1.56 -5.23 21.50
CA LEU A 64 2.96 -5.62 21.42
C LEU A 64 3.49 -6.12 22.77
N HIS A 65 3.06 -5.52 23.88
CA HIS A 65 3.41 -6.02 25.21
C HIS A 65 2.82 -7.41 25.48
N ALA A 66 1.59 -7.68 25.05
CA ALA A 66 1.02 -9.02 25.14
C ALA A 66 1.82 -10.04 24.29
N ILE A 67 2.25 -9.66 23.08
CA ILE A 67 3.12 -10.50 22.24
C ILE A 67 4.45 -10.79 22.93
N ASP A 68 5.04 -9.79 23.57
CA ASP A 68 6.30 -9.89 24.33
C ASP A 68 6.20 -10.81 25.56
N ILE A 69 5.05 -10.82 26.25
CA ILE A 69 4.78 -11.76 27.34
C ILE A 69 4.58 -13.19 26.81
N VAL A 70 3.80 -13.35 25.73
CA VAL A 70 3.42 -14.67 25.18
C VAL A 70 4.57 -15.29 24.38
N GLY A 71 5.46 -14.48 23.81
CA GLY A 71 6.55 -14.91 22.93
C GLY A 71 6.13 -15.31 21.52
N HIS A 72 4.85 -15.10 21.14
CA HIS A 72 4.33 -15.47 19.83
C HIS A 72 3.19 -14.55 19.39
N ALA A 73 3.11 -14.28 18.08
CA ALA A 73 2.02 -13.57 17.44
C ALA A 73 1.35 -14.48 16.40
N THR A 74 0.02 -14.62 16.49
CA THR A 74 -0.77 -15.32 15.47
C THR A 74 -0.93 -14.46 14.23
N GLU A 75 -1.29 -15.07 13.09
CA GLU A 75 -1.56 -14.33 11.85
C GLU A 75 -2.62 -13.24 12.04
N TYR A 76 -3.64 -13.49 12.87
CA TYR A 76 -4.64 -12.50 13.24
C TYR A 76 -4.04 -11.28 13.95
N VAL A 77 -3.17 -11.51 14.94
CA VAL A 77 -2.53 -10.43 15.70
C VAL A 77 -1.56 -9.65 14.78
N THR A 78 -0.86 -10.35 13.89
CA THR A 78 -0.02 -9.72 12.88
C THR A 78 -0.82 -8.82 11.96
N ASP A 79 -1.92 -9.32 11.38
CA ASP A 79 -2.78 -8.54 10.50
C ASP A 79 -3.38 -7.33 11.22
N LEU A 80 -3.73 -7.47 12.51
CA LEU A 80 -4.24 -6.37 13.32
C LEU A 80 -3.18 -5.27 13.50
N VAL A 81 -1.96 -5.64 13.91
CA VAL A 81 -0.87 -4.68 14.16
C VAL A 81 -0.45 -3.99 12.87
N VAL A 82 -0.17 -4.77 11.81
CA VAL A 82 0.22 -4.21 10.51
C VAL A 82 -0.91 -3.36 9.94
N GLY A 83 -2.17 -3.74 10.22
CA GLY A 83 -3.33 -3.04 9.71
C GLY A 83 -3.48 -1.59 10.20
N HIS A 84 -3.01 -1.29 11.41
CA HIS A 84 -3.03 0.06 11.96
C HIS A 84 -2.19 1.04 11.14
N GLY A 85 -1.07 0.59 10.55
CA GLY A 85 -0.19 1.43 9.73
C GLY A 85 -0.88 2.04 8.50
N GLU A 86 -1.89 1.37 7.95
CA GLU A 86 -2.67 1.86 6.81
C GLU A 86 -3.96 2.57 7.26
N LEU A 87 -4.58 2.13 8.36
CA LEU A 87 -5.83 2.69 8.91
C LEU A 87 -5.69 4.14 9.42
N TRP A 88 -4.49 4.52 9.86
CA TRP A 88 -4.19 5.87 10.36
C TRP A 88 -4.43 6.99 9.34
N ARG A 89 -4.71 6.68 8.08
CA ARG A 89 -4.92 7.67 7.02
C ARG A 89 -6.38 7.95 6.67
N LEU A 90 -7.37 7.21 7.19
CA LEU A 90 -8.72 7.23 6.60
C LEU A 90 -9.91 7.35 7.54
N ASN A 91 -9.76 6.97 8.81
CA ASN A 91 -10.88 6.95 9.76
C ASN A 91 -11.55 8.32 9.96
N LYS A 92 -10.84 9.41 9.68
CA LYS A 92 -11.36 10.78 9.83
C LYS A 92 -12.14 11.29 8.60
N TRP A 93 -11.88 10.77 7.41
CA TRP A 93 -12.54 11.26 6.18
C TRP A 93 -13.93 10.65 5.98
N TYR A 94 -14.11 9.38 6.40
CA TYR A 94 -15.33 8.60 6.19
C TYR A 94 -16.55 9.13 6.94
N SER A 95 -16.36 9.82 8.07
CA SER A 95 -17.47 10.27 8.92
C SER A 95 -18.23 11.49 8.39
N LEU A 96 -17.77 12.16 7.32
CA LEU A 96 -18.25 13.51 6.99
C LEU A 96 -18.56 13.83 5.51
N ASN A 97 -18.31 12.95 4.53
CA ASN A 97 -18.27 13.40 3.13
C ASN A 97 -18.99 12.51 2.10
N SER A 98 -20.03 13.06 1.45
CA SER A 98 -20.41 12.66 0.09
C SER A 98 -19.46 13.35 -0.90
N SER A 99 -18.68 12.60 -1.68
CA SER A 99 -17.64 13.17 -2.54
C SER A 99 -17.62 12.56 -3.94
N LYS A 100 -17.13 13.35 -4.91
CA LYS A 100 -16.80 12.87 -6.27
C LYS A 100 -15.52 12.03 -6.30
N VAL A 101 -14.70 12.13 -5.26
CA VAL A 101 -13.41 11.45 -5.12
C VAL A 101 -13.39 10.71 -3.79
N ILE A 102 -13.27 9.39 -3.86
CA ILE A 102 -13.20 8.53 -2.68
C ILE A 102 -11.74 8.19 -2.42
N ILE A 103 -11.28 8.44 -1.21
CA ILE A 103 -9.99 7.96 -0.73
C ILE A 103 -10.27 6.70 0.09
N ALA A 104 -9.54 5.63 -0.18
CA ALA A 104 -9.64 4.37 0.55
C ALA A 104 -8.24 3.93 1.00
N THR A 105 -8.15 3.25 2.15
CA THR A 105 -6.90 2.60 2.56
C THR A 105 -6.62 1.45 1.60
N GLY A 106 -5.37 1.33 1.18
CA GLY A 106 -4.92 0.11 0.53
C GLY A 106 -4.69 -0.99 1.56
N PHE A 107 -4.41 -2.22 1.09
CA PHE A 107 -3.85 -3.33 1.87
C PHE A 107 -4.74 -3.93 2.97
N ILE A 108 -5.69 -3.20 3.56
CA ILE A 108 -6.58 -3.66 4.63
C ILE A 108 -7.86 -4.26 4.07
N ALA A 109 -8.31 -5.36 4.67
CA ALA A 109 -9.57 -6.01 4.37
C ALA A 109 -10.20 -6.58 5.65
N SER A 110 -11.38 -7.16 5.52
CA SER A 110 -12.02 -7.94 6.57
C SER A 110 -12.56 -9.25 6.00
N THR A 111 -12.60 -10.27 6.85
CA THR A 111 -13.31 -11.51 6.52
C THR A 111 -14.83 -11.28 6.57
N ARG A 112 -15.61 -12.28 6.14
CA ARG A 112 -17.09 -12.24 6.23
C ARG A 112 -17.62 -12.07 7.66
N HIS A 113 -16.79 -12.35 8.66
CA HIS A 113 -17.10 -12.19 10.08
C HIS A 113 -16.56 -10.87 10.66
N ASN A 114 -16.18 -9.91 9.82
CA ASN A 114 -15.59 -8.62 10.20
C ASN A 114 -14.27 -8.74 11.00
N ILE A 115 -13.56 -9.85 10.83
CA ILE A 115 -12.22 -10.03 11.41
C ILE A 115 -11.24 -9.24 10.52
N PRO A 116 -10.48 -8.27 11.05
CA PRO A 116 -9.45 -7.56 10.30
C PRO A 116 -8.44 -8.52 9.69
N THR A 117 -8.06 -8.28 8.43
CA THR A 117 -7.03 -9.03 7.72
C THR A 117 -6.32 -8.14 6.71
N THR A 118 -5.19 -8.59 6.20
CA THR A 118 -4.45 -7.87 5.16
C THR A 118 -4.52 -8.61 3.82
N LEU A 119 -4.46 -7.85 2.73
CA LEU A 119 -4.37 -8.41 1.37
C LEU A 119 -2.96 -8.90 1.04
N LYS A 120 -2.03 -8.78 1.99
CA LYS A 120 -0.61 -9.17 1.92
C LYS A 120 0.14 -8.37 0.85
N ARG A 121 1.24 -8.93 0.32
CA ARG A 121 2.12 -8.27 -0.66
C ARG A 121 1.33 -7.65 -1.81
N ASP A 122 1.65 -6.40 -2.13
CA ASP A 122 0.98 -5.57 -3.15
C ASP A 122 -0.52 -5.37 -2.90
N GLY A 123 -0.95 -5.46 -1.62
CA GLY A 123 -2.35 -5.41 -1.23
C GLY A 123 -3.07 -4.11 -1.61
N SER A 124 -2.36 -2.97 -1.61
CA SER A 124 -2.91 -1.68 -2.04
C SER A 124 -3.23 -1.66 -3.53
N ASP A 125 -2.30 -2.14 -4.36
CA ASP A 125 -2.51 -2.25 -5.81
C ASP A 125 -3.60 -3.30 -6.12
N PHE A 126 -3.66 -4.39 -5.34
CA PHE A 126 -4.66 -5.44 -5.51
C PHE A 126 -6.06 -4.93 -5.16
N LEU A 127 -6.20 -4.14 -4.09
CA LEU A 127 -7.46 -3.49 -3.75
C LEU A 127 -7.89 -2.51 -4.84
N ALA A 128 -6.96 -1.69 -5.37
CA ALA A 128 -7.25 -0.78 -6.47
C ALA A 128 -7.78 -1.54 -7.70
N ALA A 129 -7.20 -2.69 -8.03
CA ALA A 129 -7.66 -3.56 -9.10
C ALA A 129 -9.04 -4.17 -8.81
N ILE A 130 -9.30 -4.66 -7.58
CA ILE A 130 -10.63 -5.15 -7.18
C ILE A 130 -11.68 -4.06 -7.35
N MET A 131 -11.42 -2.86 -6.83
CA MET A 131 -12.34 -1.73 -6.91
C MET A 131 -12.61 -1.33 -8.36
N ALA A 132 -11.56 -1.22 -9.18
CA ALA A 132 -11.71 -0.94 -10.60
C ALA A 132 -12.55 -2.00 -11.32
N ALA A 133 -12.34 -3.27 -11.00
CA ALA A 133 -13.10 -4.38 -11.56
C ALA A 133 -14.58 -4.34 -11.15
N LEU A 134 -14.88 -4.00 -9.90
CA LEU A 134 -16.25 -3.85 -9.39
C LEU A 134 -16.98 -2.67 -10.03
N PHE A 135 -16.31 -1.52 -10.12
CA PHE A 135 -16.90 -0.29 -10.68
C PHE A 135 -16.81 -0.17 -12.20
N ARG A 136 -16.23 -1.16 -12.88
CA ARG A 136 -15.95 -1.09 -14.32
C ARG A 136 -15.21 0.19 -14.69
N ALA A 137 -14.20 0.52 -13.89
CA ALA A 137 -13.42 1.74 -14.06
C ALA A 137 -12.78 1.77 -15.45
N ARG A 138 -12.64 2.98 -16.00
CA ARG A 138 -12.00 3.20 -17.31
C ARG A 138 -10.53 2.78 -17.31
N GLN A 139 -9.85 2.93 -16.18
CA GLN A 139 -8.43 2.59 -16.00
C GLN A 139 -8.07 2.47 -14.52
N VAL A 140 -6.94 1.83 -14.25
CA VAL A 140 -6.23 1.88 -12.96
C VAL A 140 -4.92 2.64 -13.17
N THR A 141 -4.58 3.56 -12.28
CA THR A 141 -3.27 4.23 -12.28
C THR A 141 -2.50 3.84 -11.02
N ILE A 142 -1.32 3.25 -11.19
CA ILE A 142 -0.40 2.93 -10.09
C ILE A 142 0.68 4.01 -10.07
N TRP A 143 0.76 4.72 -8.94
CA TRP A 143 1.76 5.76 -8.71
C TRP A 143 2.90 5.17 -7.88
N THR A 144 4.12 5.20 -8.42
CA THR A 144 5.30 4.57 -7.84
C THR A 144 6.52 5.51 -7.94
N ASP A 145 7.66 5.11 -7.39
CA ASP A 145 8.91 5.86 -7.41
C ASP A 145 9.75 5.60 -8.68
N VAL A 146 9.38 4.62 -9.49
CA VAL A 146 10.00 4.32 -10.80
C VAL A 146 9.24 4.98 -11.96
N ALA A 147 9.97 5.49 -12.96
CA ALA A 147 9.38 6.14 -14.14
C ALA A 147 8.96 5.13 -15.22
N GLY A 148 8.16 4.14 -14.82
CA GLY A 148 7.60 3.10 -15.70
C GLY A 148 8.35 1.77 -15.67
N VAL A 149 8.16 1.00 -16.73
CA VAL A 149 8.80 -0.32 -16.91
C VAL A 149 9.99 -0.16 -17.84
N TYR A 150 11.18 -0.53 -17.34
CA TYR A 150 12.41 -0.51 -18.13
C TYR A 150 12.64 -1.86 -18.82
N SER A 151 13.34 -1.84 -19.96
CA SER A 151 13.76 -3.04 -20.69
C SER A 151 14.64 -3.99 -19.86
N VAL A 152 15.40 -3.44 -18.91
CA VAL A 152 16.28 -4.14 -17.98
C VAL A 152 16.37 -3.35 -16.67
N ASP A 153 16.81 -3.97 -15.58
CA ASP A 153 17.03 -3.31 -14.30
C ASP A 153 18.03 -2.14 -14.45
N PRO A 154 17.60 -0.87 -14.29
CA PRO A 154 18.46 0.29 -14.47
C PRO A 154 19.58 0.38 -13.42
N ARG A 155 19.50 -0.41 -12.33
CA ARG A 155 20.56 -0.51 -11.33
C ARG A 155 21.73 -1.38 -11.80
N LYS A 156 21.52 -2.21 -12.83
CA LYS A 156 22.50 -3.16 -13.36
C LYS A 156 23.08 -2.73 -14.71
N VAL A 157 22.30 -1.99 -15.50
CA VAL A 157 22.67 -1.55 -16.85
C VAL A 157 22.31 -0.08 -16.99
N SER A 158 23.24 0.74 -17.47
CA SER A 158 23.05 2.19 -17.66
C SER A 158 22.20 2.53 -18.89
N GLU A 159 22.29 1.71 -19.94
CA GLU A 159 21.50 1.87 -21.16
C GLU A 159 20.15 1.15 -21.02
N VAL A 160 19.14 1.88 -20.55
CA VAL A 160 17.77 1.37 -20.40
C VAL A 160 16.80 2.11 -21.31
N VAL A 161 15.84 1.36 -21.85
CA VAL A 161 14.73 1.92 -22.63
C VAL A 161 13.45 1.78 -21.82
N ILE A 162 12.65 2.83 -21.76
CA ILE A 162 11.32 2.77 -21.13
C ILE A 162 10.32 2.16 -22.10
N LEU A 163 9.63 1.12 -21.65
CA LEU A 163 8.60 0.41 -22.42
C LEU A 163 7.28 1.20 -22.37
N LYS A 164 6.95 1.90 -23.47
CA LYS A 164 5.72 2.70 -23.58
C LYS A 164 4.44 1.88 -23.37
N THR A 165 4.44 0.63 -23.84
CA THR A 165 3.30 -0.28 -23.74
C THR A 165 3.80 -1.69 -23.48
N LEU A 166 3.01 -2.45 -22.74
CA LEU A 166 3.31 -3.84 -22.44
C LEU A 166 2.00 -4.63 -22.41
N SER A 167 1.96 -5.85 -22.92
CA SER A 167 0.79 -6.70 -22.69
C SER A 167 0.81 -7.24 -21.27
N TYR A 168 -0.38 -7.56 -20.71
CA TYR A 168 -0.44 -8.23 -19.40
C TYR A 168 0.36 -9.53 -19.34
N ARG A 169 0.46 -10.25 -20.46
CA ARG A 169 1.23 -11.48 -20.55
C ARG A 169 2.72 -11.22 -20.42
N GLU A 170 3.23 -10.20 -21.10
CA GLU A 170 4.64 -9.81 -21.00
C GLU A 170 4.95 -9.27 -19.60
N ALA A 171 4.08 -8.41 -19.04
CA ALA A 171 4.23 -7.90 -17.69
C ALA A 171 4.28 -9.02 -16.65
N SER A 172 3.36 -9.99 -16.77
CA SER A 172 3.33 -11.14 -15.87
C SER A 172 4.60 -11.98 -15.96
N LYS A 173 5.13 -12.19 -17.19
CA LYS A 173 6.39 -12.90 -17.40
C LYS A 173 7.57 -12.12 -16.81
N MET A 174 7.65 -10.82 -17.05
CA MET A 174 8.73 -9.97 -16.51
C MET A 174 8.74 -10.02 -14.99
N SER A 175 7.57 -9.92 -14.34
CA SER A 175 7.48 -10.01 -12.89
C SER A 175 7.78 -11.40 -12.34
N TYR A 176 7.44 -12.47 -13.08
CA TYR A 176 7.88 -13.82 -12.74
C TYR A 176 9.41 -13.95 -12.74
N PHE A 177 10.11 -13.23 -13.64
CA PHE A 177 11.57 -13.19 -13.71
C PHE A 177 12.21 -12.11 -12.81
N GLY A 178 11.46 -11.52 -11.87
CA GLY A 178 11.99 -10.64 -10.83
C GLY A 178 11.89 -9.14 -11.13
N ALA A 179 11.23 -8.73 -12.22
CA ALA A 179 10.90 -7.33 -12.43
C ALA A 179 9.76 -6.90 -11.49
N ASN A 180 10.13 -6.37 -10.33
CA ASN A 180 9.25 -6.06 -9.19
C ASN A 180 8.29 -4.86 -9.40
N PHE A 181 7.91 -4.52 -10.63
CA PHE A 181 7.04 -3.36 -10.88
C PHE A 181 5.55 -3.67 -10.74
N LEU A 182 5.12 -4.92 -10.93
CA LEU A 182 3.69 -5.28 -10.87
C LEU A 182 3.41 -6.79 -10.76
N HIS A 183 3.00 -7.28 -9.60
CA HIS A 183 2.77 -8.72 -9.43
C HIS A 183 1.51 -9.23 -10.20
N PRO A 184 1.54 -10.42 -10.85
CA PRO A 184 0.41 -10.93 -11.64
C PRO A 184 -0.91 -11.06 -10.86
N ARG A 185 -0.83 -11.48 -9.59
CA ARG A 185 -1.99 -11.55 -8.68
C ARG A 185 -2.73 -10.22 -8.59
N THR A 186 -1.97 -9.13 -8.52
CA THR A 186 -2.44 -7.76 -8.31
C THR A 186 -3.38 -7.29 -9.41
N ILE A 187 -3.09 -7.64 -10.67
CA ILE A 187 -3.87 -7.25 -11.85
C ILE A 187 -4.90 -8.29 -12.30
N SER A 188 -4.91 -9.47 -11.69
CA SER A 188 -5.88 -10.52 -12.04
C SER A 188 -7.36 -10.07 -12.04
N PRO A 189 -7.84 -9.18 -11.14
CA PRO A 189 -9.25 -8.79 -11.12
C PRO A 189 -9.71 -8.02 -12.36
N ILE A 190 -8.78 -7.28 -12.99
CA ILE A 190 -9.05 -6.33 -14.08
C ILE A 190 -8.77 -6.90 -15.47
N ILE A 191 -7.96 -7.96 -15.58
CA ILE A 191 -7.62 -8.61 -16.86
C ILE A 191 -8.89 -9.10 -17.57
N ARG A 192 -9.85 -9.71 -16.87
CA ARG A 192 -11.09 -10.19 -17.51
C ARG A 192 -11.98 -9.08 -18.09
N TYR A 193 -11.73 -7.82 -17.71
CA TYR A 193 -12.57 -6.68 -18.05
C TYR A 193 -11.91 -5.69 -19.02
N GLY A 194 -10.69 -5.94 -19.47
CA GLY A 194 -10.05 -5.00 -20.40
C GLY A 194 -9.65 -3.67 -19.79
N ILE A 195 -9.61 -3.57 -18.46
CA ILE A 195 -9.35 -2.29 -17.78
C ILE A 195 -7.83 -2.07 -17.77
N PRO A 196 -7.30 -1.09 -18.52
CA PRO A 196 -5.86 -0.86 -18.62
C PRO A 196 -5.25 -0.38 -17.31
N VAL A 197 -3.99 -0.72 -17.07
CA VAL A 197 -3.18 -0.19 -15.97
C VAL A 197 -2.16 0.79 -16.53
N ILE A 198 -2.02 1.94 -15.88
CA ILE A 198 -1.02 2.95 -16.19
C ILE A 198 -0.08 3.07 -15.00
N ILE A 199 1.21 2.92 -15.24
CA ILE A 199 2.26 3.14 -14.22
C ILE A 199 2.79 4.57 -14.37
N ARG A 200 2.83 5.33 -13.26
CA ARG A 200 3.33 6.71 -13.22
C ARG A 200 4.31 6.93 -12.08
N ASN A 201 5.24 7.87 -12.30
CA ASN A 201 6.16 8.31 -11.25
C ASN A 201 5.53 9.41 -10.40
N ILE A 202 5.56 9.26 -9.08
CA ILE A 202 5.01 10.25 -8.14
C ILE A 202 5.82 11.56 -8.12
N SER A 203 7.13 11.48 -8.35
CA SER A 203 8.05 12.64 -8.33
C SER A 203 8.01 13.45 -9.62
N ILE A 204 7.37 12.93 -10.69
CA ILE A 204 7.32 13.61 -11.99
C ILE A 204 5.91 13.55 -12.60
N PRO A 205 4.89 14.16 -11.93
CA PRO A 205 3.48 13.97 -12.28
C PRO A 205 3.04 14.71 -13.56
N LEU A 206 3.79 15.72 -14.01
CA LEU A 206 3.41 16.64 -15.09
C LEU A 206 4.03 16.33 -16.46
N LEU A 207 4.84 15.27 -16.59
CA LEU A 207 5.32 14.82 -17.90
C LEU A 207 4.17 14.13 -18.66
N LEU A 208 3.23 14.93 -19.16
CA LEU A 208 2.02 14.53 -19.90
C LEU A 208 2.32 13.80 -21.22
N GLU A 209 3.53 14.02 -21.77
CA GLU A 209 3.99 13.47 -23.05
C GLU A 209 4.54 12.04 -22.95
N GLN A 210 4.71 11.50 -21.75
CA GLN A 210 5.30 10.17 -21.56
C GLN A 210 4.35 9.28 -20.76
N TRP A 211 3.59 8.46 -21.48
CA TRP A 211 2.88 7.32 -20.93
C TRP A 211 3.92 6.21 -20.71
N TYR A 212 4.33 6.00 -19.47
CA TYR A 212 5.55 5.22 -19.17
C TYR A 212 5.36 3.69 -19.11
N ALA A 213 4.11 3.21 -19.07
CA ALA A 213 3.71 1.86 -19.48
C ALA A 213 2.18 1.78 -19.46
N ILE A 214 1.54 1.56 -20.61
CA ILE A 214 0.13 1.16 -20.65
C ILE A 214 0.07 -0.36 -20.77
N LEU A 215 -0.51 -1.00 -19.76
CA LEU A 215 -0.86 -2.41 -19.85
C LEU A 215 -2.17 -2.54 -20.63
N LEU A 216 -2.08 -3.06 -21.85
CA LEU A 216 -3.23 -3.29 -22.72
C LEU A 216 -3.54 -4.79 -22.81
N ILE A 217 -4.83 -5.10 -22.91
CA ILE A 217 -5.25 -6.37 -23.50
C ILE A 217 -5.06 -6.23 -25.00
N LEU A 218 -3.88 -6.63 -25.49
CA LEU A 218 -3.76 -6.97 -26.89
C LEU A 218 -4.57 -8.25 -27.09
N LYS A 219 -5.78 -8.11 -27.64
CA LYS A 219 -6.55 -9.25 -28.14
C LYS A 219 -5.62 -10.04 -29.05
N MET A 220 -5.32 -11.28 -28.68
CA MET A 220 -4.72 -12.23 -29.60
C MET A 220 -5.68 -12.33 -30.79
N LYS A 221 -5.26 -11.82 -31.95
CA LYS A 221 -5.63 -12.48 -33.19
C LYS A 221 -4.96 -13.85 -33.09
N ILE A 222 -5.79 -14.86 -32.83
CA ILE A 222 -5.47 -16.26 -33.11
C ILE A 222 -5.27 -16.35 -34.63
#